data_AF-A0A927MM69-F1
#
_entry.id   AF-A0A927MM69-F1
#
_cell.length_a   1.000
_cell.length_b   1.000
_cell.length_c   1.000
_cell.angle_alpha   90.00
_cell.angle_beta   90.00
_cell.angle_gamma   90.00
#
_symmetry.space_group_name_H-M   'P 1'
#
loop_
_entity.id
_entity.type
_entity.pdbx_description
1 polymer ?
#
loop_
_entity_poly.entity_id
_entity_poly.type
_entity_poly.pdbx_seq_one_letter_code
_entity_poly.pdbx_strand_id
1 'polypeptide(L)' 'MEKDGTISRRRIKWLEVGGNSFHAYCFLRKSKRVFRIDKVLALAPVIKRERIVI' A
#
# COMPACT_ATOMS: atom_id res chain seq x y z
N MET A 1 1.56 -6.57 -9.28
CA MET A 1 2.67 -7.15 -10.08
C MET A 1 3.33 -6.03 -10.86
N GLU A 2 4.64 -5.85 -10.74
CA GLU A 2 5.40 -4.91 -11.60
C GLU A 2 5.48 -5.45 -13.04
N LYS A 3 5.96 -4.64 -13.98
CA LYS A 3 6.03 -5.00 -15.40
C LYS A 3 6.81 -6.30 -15.65
N ASP A 4 7.84 -6.56 -14.84
CA ASP A 4 8.73 -7.71 -14.97
C ASP A 4 8.22 -8.97 -14.23
N GLY A 5 6.95 -9.00 -13.82
CA GLY A 5 6.38 -10.12 -13.06
C GLY A 5 6.73 -10.10 -11.56
N THR A 6 7.68 -9.28 -11.13
CA THR A 6 8.08 -9.16 -9.73
C THR A 6 6.90 -8.73 -8.85
N ILE A 7 6.62 -9.52 -7.82
CA ILE A 7 5.64 -9.21 -6.78
C ILE A 7 6.37 -8.47 -5.66
N SER A 8 5.81 -7.35 -5.21
CA SER A 8 6.36 -6.60 -4.08
C SER A 8 5.31 -6.42 -2.99
N ARG A 9 5.71 -6.62 -1.74
CA ARG A 9 4.90 -6.27 -0.57
C ARG A 9 5.28 -4.87 -0.12
N ARG A 10 4.29 -3.97 0.00
CA ARG A 10 4.53 -2.55 0.32
C ARG A 10 3.68 -2.12 1.50
N ARG A 11 4.29 -1.37 2.42
CA ARG A 11 3.56 -0.58 3.40
C ARG A 11 3.26 0.78 2.78
N ILE A 12 2.00 1.17 2.82
CA ILE A 12 1.52 2.42 2.25
C ILE A 12 0.62 3.15 3.24
N LYS A 13 0.44 4.46 3.05
CA LYS A 13 -0.60 5.26 3.70
C LYS A 13 -1.55 5.78 2.62
N TRP A 14 -2.83 5.48 2.75
CA TRP A 14 -3.88 5.97 1.84
C TRP A 14 -3.91 7.50 1.83
N LEU A 15 -4.12 8.06 0.63
CA LEU A 15 -4.33 9.50 0.44
C LEU A 15 -5.69 9.73 -0.21
N GLU A 16 -5.94 9.09 -1.34
CA GLU A 16 -7.14 9.25 -2.14
C GLU A 16 -7.39 8.00 -2.97
N VAL A 17 -8.65 7.69 -3.26
CA VAL A 17 -9.05 6.57 -4.13
C VAL A 17 -9.88 7.14 -5.27
N GLY A 18 -9.57 6.76 -6.50
CA GLY A 18 -10.28 7.27 -7.68
C GLY A 18 -10.28 6.26 -8.82
N GLY A 19 -11.47 5.96 -9.34
CA GLY A 19 -11.63 5.05 -10.48
C GLY A 19 -10.97 3.69 -10.23
N ASN A 20 -10.01 3.32 -11.08
CA ASN A 20 -9.30 2.04 -11.03
C ASN A 20 -7.90 2.13 -10.37
N SER A 21 -7.63 3.21 -9.63
CA SER A 21 -6.37 3.41 -8.95
C SER A 21 -6.55 4.13 -7.61
N PHE A 22 -5.47 4.17 -6.83
CA PHE A 22 -5.43 4.93 -5.60
C PHE A 22 -4.09 5.64 -5.43
N HIS A 23 -4.15 6.82 -4.84
CA HIS A 23 -3.00 7.59 -4.43
C HIS A 23 -2.61 7.17 -3.01
N ALA A 24 -1.34 6.84 -2.84
CA ALA A 24 -0.81 6.48 -1.54
C ALA A 24 0.63 6.95 -1.35
N TYR A 25 0.99 7.24 -0.11
CA TYR A 25 2.38 7.44 0.26
C TYR A 25 3.06 6.08 0.43
N CYS A 26 4.10 5.82 -0.37
CA CYS A 26 4.87 4.59 -0.34
C CYS A 26 6.07 4.74 0.61
N PHE A 27 6.06 4.02 1.74
CA PHE A 27 7.15 4.12 2.72
C PHE A 27 8.49 3.60 2.19
N LEU A 28 8.47 2.61 1.29
CA LEU A 28 9.68 2.07 0.66
C LEU A 28 10.41 3.11 -0.20
N ARG A 29 9.66 3.96 -0.91
CA ARG A 29 10.20 4.96 -1.85
C ARG A 29 10.16 6.39 -1.30
N LYS A 30 9.68 6.59 -0.07
CA LYS A 30 9.53 7.89 0.60
C LYS A 30 8.88 8.95 -0.31
N SER A 31 7.83 8.57 -1.05
CA SER A 31 7.17 9.43 -2.05
C SER A 31 5.71 9.06 -2.25
N LYS A 32 4.91 10.02 -2.75
CA LYS A 32 3.52 9.79 -3.19
C LYS A 32 3.53 9.06 -4.53
N ARG A 33 2.72 8.00 -4.65
CA ARG A 33 2.59 7.21 -5.88
C ARG A 33 1.16 6.75 -6.11
N VAL A 34 0.85 6.51 -7.38
CA VAL A 34 -0.40 5.91 -7.84
C VAL A 34 -0.23 4.41 -7.99
N PHE A 35 -1.16 3.65 -7.45
CA PHE A 35 -1.22 2.19 -7.58
C PHE A 35 -2.51 1.81 -8.28
N ARG A 36 -2.43 0.95 -9.31
CA ARG A 36 -3.61 0.45 -10.00
C ARG A 36 -4.20 -0.74 -9.25
N ILE A 37 -5.52 -0.74 -9.07
CA ILE A 37 -6.23 -1.76 -8.27
C ILE A 37 -6.08 -3.13 -8.92
N ASP A 38 -6.16 -3.19 -10.26
CA ASP A 38 -5.93 -4.39 -11.09
C ASP A 38 -4.54 -5.06 -10.91
N LYS A 39 -3.56 -4.34 -10.34
CA LYS A 39 -2.21 -4.86 -10.06
C LYS A 39 -1.97 -5.20 -8.60
N VAL A 40 -2.98 -5.08 -7.73
CA VAL A 40 -2.91 -5.43 -6.31
C VAL A 40 -3.45 -6.84 -6.09
N LEU A 41 -2.60 -7.73 -5.59
CA LEU A 41 -2.96 -9.13 -5.35
C LEU A 41 -3.63 -9.35 -3.99
N ALA A 42 -3.28 -8.55 -2.98
CA ALA A 42 -3.84 -8.61 -1.64
C ALA A 42 -3.63 -7.28 -0.89
N LEU A 43 -4.52 -6.96 0.05
CA LEU A 43 -4.42 -5.84 0.98
C LEU A 43 -4.69 -6.32 2.40
N ALA A 44 -3.87 -5.87 3.35
CA ALA A 44 -4.07 -6.14 4.78
C ALA A 44 -3.80 -4.85 5.57
N PRO A 45 -4.66 -4.50 6.55
CA PRO A 45 -4.44 -3.35 7.39
C PRO A 45 -3.22 -3.56 8.29
N VAL A 46 -2.47 -2.49 8.56
CA VAL A 46 -1.41 -2.52 9.56
C VAL A 46 -1.99 -2.14 10.90
N ILE A 47 -2.38 -3.14 11.69
CA ILE A 47 -2.95 -2.97 13.03
C ILE A 47 -1.80 -2.69 14.00
N LYS A 48 -1.81 -1.53 14.66
CA LYS A 48 -0.94 -1.29 15.82
C LYS A 48 -1.64 -1.93 17.02
N ARG A 49 -1.08 -3.02 17.55
CA ARG A 49 -1.48 -3.51 18.87
C ARG A 49 -0.97 -2.51 19.90
N GLU A 50 -1.87 -1.98 20.72
CA GLU A 50 -1.46 -1.17 21.87
C GLU A 50 -0.62 -2.05 22.80
N ARG A 51 0.44 -1.47 23.37
CA ARG A 51 1.15 -2.15 24.46
C ARG A 51 0.19 -2.19 25.64
N ILE A 52 -0.23 -3.38 26.04
CA ILE A 52 -0.84 -3.57 27.35
C ILE A 52 0.28 -3.27 28.35
N VAL A 53 0.20 -2.11 29.00
CA VAL A 53 0.98 -1.81 30.19
C VAL A 53 0.16 -2.36 31.35
N ILE A 54 0.64 -3.46 31.95
CA ILE A 54 0.11 -4.03 33.19
C ILE A 54 0.84 -3.37 34.35
#